data_AF-A0A3N5R6H9-F1
#
_entry.id   AF-A0A3N5R6H9-F1
#
_cell.length_a   1.000
_cell.length_b   1.000
_cell.length_c   1.000
_cell.angle_alpha   90.00
_cell.angle_beta   90.00
_cell.angle_gamma   90.00
#
_symmetry.space_group_name_H-M   'P 1'
#
loop_
_entity.id
_entity.type
_entity.pdbx_description
1 polymer ?
#
loop_
_entity_poly.entity_id
_entity_poly.type
_entity_poly.pdbx_seq_one_letter_code
_entity_poly.pdbx_strand_id
1 'polypeptide(L)'
;MTNQPTVRAVGLRPWWIVLTIGGMIAAGAVWCVATRQPPVADLPKPDRLLEQALAIVVDHPEEAEALVRQAIDRSGGDFDDAELTLATICGGTERWPEALRLLEQIDLAGCRTELLMAFGR
;
A
#
# COMPACT_ATOMS: atom_id res chain seq x y z
N MET A 1 11.76 -70.09 39.52
CA MET A 1 10.78 -71.05 38.98
C MET A 1 10.02 -70.37 37.87
N THR A 2 9.86 -71.07 36.72
CA THR A 2 9.00 -70.80 35.54
C THR A 2 9.23 -69.48 34.78
N ASN A 3 9.17 -69.40 33.45
CA ASN A 3 9.44 -70.28 32.29
C ASN A 3 9.00 -69.42 31.08
N GLN A 4 9.86 -69.31 30.04
CA GLN A 4 9.48 -69.10 28.63
C GLN A 4 8.77 -67.78 28.22
N PRO A 5 8.61 -67.47 26.91
CA PRO A 5 9.14 -68.14 25.69
C PRO A 5 9.88 -67.22 24.70
N THR A 6 10.73 -67.86 23.91
CA THR A 6 11.19 -67.42 22.59
C THR A 6 10.03 -67.41 21.59
N VAL A 7 9.78 -66.31 20.89
CA VAL A 7 8.93 -66.30 19.68
C VAL A 7 9.63 -65.51 18.58
N ARG A 8 9.89 -66.20 17.46
CA ARG A 8 10.24 -65.64 16.16
C ARG A 8 8.97 -65.04 15.53
N ALA A 9 9.06 -63.85 14.95
CA ALA A 9 8.16 -63.42 13.88
C ALA A 9 8.90 -62.46 12.96
N VAL A 10 9.32 -62.95 11.79
CA VAL A 10 8.70 -62.67 10.48
C VAL A 10 9.07 -61.29 9.96
N GLY A 11 10.08 -61.27 9.09
CA GLY A 11 10.39 -60.14 8.24
C GLY A 11 9.23 -59.89 7.28
N LEU A 12 8.53 -58.79 7.53
CA LEU A 12 7.54 -58.19 6.64
C LEU A 12 7.94 -56.73 6.41
N ARG A 13 8.16 -56.43 5.13
CA ARG A 13 8.80 -55.25 4.55
C ARG A 13 7.99 -53.97 4.82
N PRO A 14 8.62 -52.82 5.11
CA PRO A 14 8.01 -51.53 4.81
C PRO A 14 8.58 -51.01 3.48
N TRP A 15 7.71 -50.94 2.47
CA TRP A 15 7.99 -50.50 1.09
C TRP A 15 8.39 -49.02 0.93
N TRP A 16 8.75 -48.34 2.02
CA TRP A 16 8.74 -46.88 2.11
C TRP A 16 10.03 -46.20 1.62
N ILE A 17 11.03 -46.97 1.16
CA ILE A 17 12.34 -46.40 0.78
C ILE A 17 12.39 -45.95 -0.69
N VAL A 18 11.38 -46.26 -1.51
CA VAL A 18 11.36 -45.81 -2.90
C VAL A 18 10.45 -44.59 -3.03
N LEU A 19 11.04 -43.46 -3.43
CA LEU A 19 10.43 -42.21 -3.93
C LEU A 19 10.22 -41.04 -2.93
N THR A 20 11.23 -40.71 -2.12
CA THR A 20 11.38 -39.37 -1.50
C THR A 20 12.18 -38.37 -2.36
N ILE A 21 12.57 -38.71 -3.60
CA ILE A 21 13.45 -37.85 -4.42
C ILE A 21 12.67 -37.01 -5.46
N GLY A 22 11.39 -37.28 -5.70
CA GLY A 22 10.58 -36.62 -6.74
C GLY A 22 9.82 -35.35 -6.32
N GLY A 23 10.11 -34.75 -5.16
CA GLY A 23 9.23 -33.75 -4.52
C GLY A 23 9.86 -32.40 -4.17
N MET A 24 11.04 -32.04 -4.71
CA MET A 24 11.78 -30.84 -4.28
C MET A 24 12.06 -29.78 -5.36
N ILE A 25 11.45 -29.86 -6.54
CA ILE A 25 11.64 -28.83 -7.58
C ILE A 25 10.38 -27.97 -7.82
N ALA A 26 9.19 -28.41 -7.39
CA ALA A 26 7.96 -27.66 -7.65
C ALA A 26 7.71 -26.49 -6.66
N ALA A 27 8.29 -26.49 -5.46
CA ALA A 27 8.04 -25.43 -4.47
C ALA A 27 8.89 -24.16 -4.70
N GLY A 28 10.07 -24.27 -5.31
CA GLY A 28 10.94 -23.12 -5.56
C GLY A 28 10.45 -22.22 -6.70
N ALA A 29 9.83 -22.80 -7.72
CA ALA A 29 9.33 -22.04 -8.87
C ALA A 29 8.08 -21.22 -8.54
N VAL A 30 7.18 -21.74 -7.69
CA VAL A 30 5.96 -21.02 -7.28
C VAL A 30 6.29 -19.85 -6.35
N TRP A 31 7.26 -20.01 -5.45
CA TRP A 31 7.71 -18.90 -4.60
C TRP A 31 8.39 -17.77 -5.40
N CYS A 32 9.18 -18.10 -6.43
CA CYS A 32 9.80 -17.10 -7.31
C CYS A 32 8.81 -16.35 -8.21
N VAL A 33 7.62 -16.90 -8.46
CA VAL A 33 6.56 -16.18 -9.18
C VAL A 33 5.72 -15.31 -8.23
N ALA A 34 5.59 -15.71 -6.96
CA ALA A 34 4.88 -14.94 -5.93
C ALA A 34 5.70 -13.74 -5.38
N THR A 35 7.03 -13.76 -5.48
CA THR A 35 7.90 -12.63 -5.10
C THR A 35 8.35 -11.76 -6.27
N ARG A 36 7.81 -11.97 -7.48
CA ARG A 36 7.83 -10.93 -8.50
C ARG A 36 6.87 -9.84 -8.06
N GLN A 37 7.35 -8.95 -7.18
CA GLN A 37 6.86 -7.58 -7.20
C GLN A 37 6.84 -7.17 -8.67
N PRO A 38 5.69 -6.77 -9.23
CA PRO A 38 5.70 -6.19 -10.56
C PRO A 38 6.77 -5.10 -10.56
N PRO A 39 7.52 -4.89 -11.67
CA PRO A 39 8.41 -3.74 -11.76
C PRO A 39 7.58 -2.56 -11.31
N VAL A 40 8.07 -1.81 -10.32
CA VAL A 40 7.39 -0.62 -9.80
C VAL A 40 7.19 0.27 -11.01
N ALA A 41 6.04 0.13 -11.67
CA ALA A 41 5.70 0.86 -12.86
C ALA A 41 5.69 2.31 -12.40
N ASP A 42 6.58 3.13 -12.97
CA ASP A 42 6.86 4.53 -12.61
C ASP A 42 5.63 5.18 -11.97
N LEU A 43 5.52 5.03 -10.64
CA LEU A 43 4.34 5.51 -9.95
C LEU A 43 4.45 7.03 -9.99
N PRO A 44 3.37 7.74 -10.37
CA PRO A 44 3.44 9.19 -10.45
C PRO A 44 3.87 9.73 -9.08
N LYS A 45 4.94 10.55 -9.11
CA LYS A 45 5.47 11.22 -7.92
C LYS A 45 4.36 12.05 -7.26
N PRO A 46 4.35 12.20 -5.93
CA PRO A 46 3.36 13.02 -5.22
C PRO A 46 3.14 14.40 -5.86
N ASP A 47 4.23 15.07 -6.23
CA ASP A 47 4.18 16.39 -6.88
C ASP A 47 3.38 16.39 -8.18
N ARG A 48 3.51 15.32 -8.99
CA ARG A 48 2.80 15.20 -10.27
C ARG A 48 1.31 14.98 -10.06
N LEU A 49 0.94 14.22 -9.03
CA LEU A 49 -0.46 14.02 -8.67
C LEU A 49 -1.09 15.32 -8.19
N LEU A 50 -0.36 16.11 -7.39
CA LEU A 50 -0.82 17.43 -6.96
C LEU A 50 -0.95 18.40 -8.14
N GLU A 51 0.03 18.46 -9.05
CA GLU A 51 -0.05 19.26 -10.28
C GLU A 51 -1.29 18.88 -11.12
N GLN A 52 -1.58 17.59 -11.27
CA GLN A 52 -2.75 17.11 -11.98
C GLN A 52 -4.05 17.51 -11.29
N ALA A 53 -4.12 17.38 -9.96
CA ALA A 53 -5.28 17.78 -9.19
C ALA A 53 -5.57 19.28 -9.35
N LEU A 54 -4.54 20.12 -9.21
CA LEU A 54 -4.66 21.57 -9.36
C LEU A 54 -5.14 21.99 -10.76
N ALA A 55 -4.80 21.22 -11.80
CA ALA A 55 -5.23 21.49 -13.16
C ALA A 55 -6.74 21.24 -13.39
N ILE A 56 -7.35 20.35 -12.61
CA ILE A 56 -8.76 19.93 -12.81
C ILE A 56 -9.68 20.35 -11.67
N VAL A 57 -9.17 20.89 -10.56
CA VAL A 57 -9.94 21.14 -9.32
C VAL A 57 -11.16 22.03 -9.51
N VAL A 58 -11.13 22.95 -10.47
CA VAL A 58 -12.24 23.84 -10.79
C VAL A 58 -13.39 23.10 -11.48
N ASP A 59 -13.05 22.22 -12.42
CA ASP A 59 -14.05 21.53 -13.25
C ASP A 59 -14.50 20.20 -12.64
N HIS A 60 -13.60 19.53 -11.91
CA HIS A 60 -13.76 18.16 -11.38
C HIS A 60 -13.22 18.05 -9.94
N PRO A 61 -13.88 18.65 -8.94
CA PRO A 61 -13.37 18.70 -7.57
C PRO A 61 -13.26 17.32 -6.89
N GLU A 62 -14.16 16.38 -7.20
CA GLU A 62 -14.12 15.02 -6.65
C GLU A 62 -12.92 14.21 -7.18
N GLU A 63 -12.61 14.35 -8.48
CA GLU A 63 -11.44 13.71 -9.08
C GLU A 63 -10.13 14.34 -8.56
N ALA A 64 -10.11 15.66 -8.43
CA ALA A 64 -8.99 16.38 -7.83
C ALA A 64 -8.74 15.92 -6.38
N GLU A 65 -9.79 15.75 -5.57
CA GLU A 65 -9.66 15.22 -4.21
C GLU A 65 -9.01 13.83 -4.21
N ALA A 66 -9.46 12.93 -5.09
CA ALA A 66 -8.88 11.58 -5.17
C ALA A 66 -7.38 11.62 -5.50
N LEU A 67 -6.98 12.49 -6.43
CA LEU A 67 -5.57 12.69 -6.78
C LEU A 67 -4.75 13.28 -5.62
N VAL A 68 -5.30 14.26 -4.88
CA VAL A 68 -4.65 14.86 -3.73
C VAL A 68 -4.47 13.85 -2.59
N ARG A 69 -5.50 13.07 -2.27
CA ARG A 69 -5.39 11.99 -1.26
C ARG A 69 -4.33 10.97 -1.68
N GLN A 70 -4.28 10.60 -2.95
CA GLN A 70 -3.23 9.72 -3.47
C GLN A 70 -1.83 10.34 -3.34
N ALA A 71 -1.70 11.65 -3.51
CA ALA A 71 -0.43 12.35 -3.31
C ALA A 71 0.03 12.30 -1.85
N ILE A 72 -0.88 12.53 -0.89
CA ILE A 72 -0.62 12.46 0.56
C ILE A 72 -0.23 11.03 0.97
N ASP A 73 -0.98 10.02 0.53
CA ASP A 73 -0.67 8.62 0.83
C ASP A 73 0.72 8.21 0.31
N ARG A 74 1.12 8.77 -0.85
CA ARG A 74 2.41 8.51 -1.49
C ARG A 74 3.57 9.26 -0.83
N SER A 75 3.34 10.42 -0.24
CA SER A 75 4.36 11.15 0.51
C SER A 75 4.61 10.55 1.90
N GLY A 76 3.73 9.65 2.35
CA GLY A 76 3.78 9.09 3.71
C GLY A 76 3.05 9.94 4.74
N GLY A 77 2.11 10.78 4.31
CA GLY A 77 1.31 11.64 5.19
C GLY A 77 1.98 12.94 5.59
N ASP A 78 3.07 13.33 4.91
CA ASP A 78 3.75 14.61 5.09
C ASP A 78 3.81 15.33 3.74
N PHE A 79 2.78 16.13 3.45
CA PHE A 79 2.71 16.92 2.23
C PHE A 79 1.78 18.13 2.41
N ASP A 80 2.24 19.13 3.13
CA ASP A 80 1.48 20.33 3.50
C ASP A 80 0.72 20.98 2.34
N ASP A 81 1.34 21.07 1.17
CA ASP A 81 0.71 21.63 -0.04
C ASP A 81 -0.52 20.83 -0.50
N ALA A 82 -0.43 19.49 -0.43
CA ALA A 82 -1.53 18.62 -0.80
C ALA A 82 -2.64 18.66 0.27
N GLU A 83 -2.27 18.71 1.55
CA GLU A 83 -3.24 18.86 2.64
C GLU A 83 -3.99 20.21 2.58
N LEU A 84 -3.29 21.30 2.26
CA LEU A 84 -3.90 22.62 2.04
C LEU A 84 -4.85 22.60 0.85
N THR A 85 -4.45 21.93 -0.23
CA THR A 85 -5.31 21.75 -1.40
C THR A 85 -6.55 20.93 -1.05
N LEU A 86 -6.41 19.86 -0.26
CA LEU A 86 -7.54 19.06 0.22
C LEU A 86 -8.49 19.89 1.08
N ALA A 87 -7.96 20.69 2.00
CA ALA A 87 -8.76 21.60 2.83
C ALA A 87 -9.56 22.60 1.98
N THR A 88 -8.93 23.13 0.92
CA THR A 88 -9.57 24.02 -0.05
C THR A 88 -10.74 23.33 -0.76
N ILE A 89 -10.54 22.09 -1.23
CA ILE A 89 -11.58 21.30 -1.90
C ILE A 89 -12.74 20.99 -0.94
N CYS A 90 -12.43 20.60 0.30
CA CYS A 90 -13.44 20.37 1.34
C CYS A 90 -14.25 21.65 1.61
N GLY A 91 -13.61 22.82 1.69
CA GLY A 91 -14.30 24.09 1.84
C GLY A 91 -15.21 24.42 0.65
N GLY A 92 -14.70 24.28 -0.58
CA GLY A 92 -15.48 24.49 -1.81
C GLY A 92 -16.65 23.52 -2.00
N THR A 93 -16.60 22.35 -1.34
CA THR A 93 -17.67 21.33 -1.35
C THR A 93 -18.52 21.33 -0.07
N GLU A 94 -18.47 22.43 0.72
CA GLU A 94 -19.22 22.64 1.96
C GLU A 94 -18.94 21.63 3.10
N ARG A 95 -17.87 20.84 3.01
CA ARG A 95 -17.38 19.93 4.07
C ARG A 95 -16.50 20.66 5.07
N TRP A 96 -17.02 21.76 5.61
CA TRP A 96 -16.30 22.66 6.51
C TRP A 96 -15.68 21.98 7.74
N PRO A 97 -16.32 21.01 8.42
CA PRO A 97 -15.68 20.33 9.54
C PRO A 97 -14.40 19.58 9.17
N GLU A 98 -14.37 18.98 7.97
CA GLU A 98 -13.17 18.30 7.46
C GLU A 98 -12.08 19.30 7.06
N ALA A 99 -12.48 20.39 6.38
CA ALA A 99 -11.56 21.45 5.97
C ALA A 99 -10.85 22.08 7.18
N LEU A 100 -11.59 22.38 8.25
CA LEU A 100 -11.03 22.95 9.49
C LEU A 100 -10.06 21.98 10.17
N ARG A 101 -10.44 20.70 10.28
CA ARG A 101 -9.57 19.67 10.87
C ARG A 101 -8.25 19.53 10.11
N LEU A 102 -8.29 19.64 8.78
CA LEU A 102 -7.08 19.63 7.94
C LEU A 102 -6.23 20.89 8.19
N LEU A 103 -6.84 22.07 8.19
CA LEU A 103 -6.13 23.35 8.44
C LEU A 103 -5.43 23.42 9.79
N GLU A 104 -5.99 22.77 10.83
CA GLU A 104 -5.35 22.71 12.16
C GLU A 104 -4.08 21.85 12.18
N GLN A 105 -3.88 20.99 11.18
CA GLN A 105 -2.77 20.03 11.12
C GLN A 105 -1.62 20.49 10.21
N ILE A 106 -1.90 21.43 9.30
CA ILE A 106 -0.96 21.88 8.27
C ILE A 106 0.04 22.89 8.86
N ASP A 107 1.33 22.70 8.57
CA ASP A 107 2.31 23.77 8.76
C ASP A 107 2.24 24.78 7.61
N LEU A 108 1.44 25.83 7.79
CA LEU A 108 1.27 26.88 6.78
C LEU A 108 2.59 27.58 6.41
N ALA A 109 3.63 27.52 7.26
CA ALA A 109 4.94 28.08 6.93
C ALA A 109 5.71 27.20 5.92
N GLY A 110 5.39 25.91 5.83
CA GLY A 110 5.94 24.94 4.88
C GLY A 110 5.29 24.98 3.50
N CYS A 111 4.07 25.53 3.37
CA CYS A 111 3.35 25.58 2.12
C CYS A 111 3.95 26.56 1.09
N ARG A 112 3.80 26.23 -0.20
CA ARG A 112 4.09 27.16 -1.31
C ARG A 112 3.23 28.43 -1.21
N THR A 113 3.88 29.58 -1.36
CA THR A 113 3.24 30.90 -1.26
C THR A 113 2.07 31.06 -2.25
N GLU A 114 2.19 30.51 -3.45
CA GLU A 114 1.15 30.58 -4.47
C GLU A 114 -0.14 29.86 -4.04
N LEU A 115 -0.02 28.73 -3.33
CA LEU A 115 -1.17 27.98 -2.82
C LEU A 115 -1.82 28.69 -1.64
N LEU A 116 -1.02 29.25 -0.73
CA LEU A 116 -1.53 30.10 0.36
C LEU A 116 -2.32 31.30 -0.18
N MET A 117 -1.81 31.94 -1.24
CA MET A 117 -2.48 33.06 -1.89
C MET A 117 -3.72 32.65 -2.69
N ALA A 118 -3.82 31.40 -3.15
CA ALA A 118 -5.01 30.86 -3.79
C ALA A 118 -6.10 30.52 -2.76
N PHE A 119 -5.70 29.98 -1.61
CA PHE A 119 -6.61 29.65 -0.50
C PHE A 119 -7.31 30.88 0.10
N GLY A 120 -6.62 32.02 0.18
CA GLY A 120 -7.16 33.24 0.78
C GLY A 120 -8.14 34.05 -0.09
N ARG A 121 -8.53 33.57 -1.27
CA ARG A 121 -9.47 34.27 -2.18
C ARG A 121 -10.89 33.79 -2.00
#